data_AF-A0A8S8YAV2-F1
#
_entry.id   AF-A0A8S8YAV2-F1
#
_cell.length_a   1.000
_cell.length_b   1.000
_cell.length_c   1.000
_cell.angle_alpha   90.00
_cell.angle_beta   90.00
_cell.angle_gamma   90.00
#
_symmetry.space_group_name_H-M   'P 1'
#
loop_
_entity.id
_entity.type
_entity.pdbx_description
1 polymer ?
#
loop_
_entity_poly.entity_id
_entity_poly.type
_entity_poly.pdbx_seq_one_letter_code
_entity_poly.pdbx_strand_id
1 'polypeptide(L)'
;MTSKATTQRLIVLTVLGLLVLPLAMASVSVPTVDSESEEEGWWVDTTVDRDGNGIGDMVERYHDHPLFLDEDGTLPLIIDFDHTPTPADVAMLEREVGYVHQWDLPLIDAVAGRVPLTMVLETTSLPGVVMLELDGIMQVQNGDAAVIHEVDLAQQATGYDGSGVTVAVIDTGIDSFHVGLDDLDDDNSTNDPKVIAFYDPVNNPDKTNGTEIRAYDDQGHGTHCAGTVAGTGAPTYEHPGMAPQAYLVGVKVLDAGGSGSFATVMAGMQWTVDHRYEFNIRAASMSTRWTGSNRVDLVRGRQCEPLRE
;
A
#
# COMPACT_ATOMS: atom_id res chain seq x y z
N MET A 1 21.98 -56.44 -70.54
CA MET A 1 20.89 -55.71 -69.87
C MET A 1 20.90 -56.02 -68.36
N THR A 2 21.94 -55.61 -67.64
CA THR A 2 22.16 -56.04 -66.23
C THR A 2 22.87 -54.98 -65.37
N SER A 3 22.92 -53.71 -65.81
CA SER A 3 23.63 -52.63 -65.08
C SER A 3 22.68 -51.60 -64.43
N LYS A 4 21.47 -51.37 -64.95
CA LYS A 4 20.55 -50.36 -64.41
C LYS A 4 19.87 -50.76 -63.09
N ALA A 5 19.64 -52.06 -62.86
CA ALA A 5 18.93 -52.54 -61.66
C ALA A 5 19.75 -52.44 -60.38
N THR A 6 21.09 -52.53 -60.48
CA THR A 6 21.99 -52.49 -59.33
C THR A 6 22.19 -51.07 -58.82
N THR A 7 22.30 -50.09 -59.73
CA THR A 7 22.42 -48.67 -59.38
C THR A 7 21.15 -48.12 -58.73
N GLN A 8 19.98 -48.57 -59.19
CA GLN A 8 18.69 -48.14 -58.63
C GLN A 8 18.43 -48.70 -57.22
N ARG A 9 18.90 -49.92 -56.93
CA ARG A 9 18.87 -50.50 -55.56
C ARG A 9 19.83 -49.82 -54.60
N LEU A 10 21.00 -49.39 -55.08
CA LEU A 10 22.00 -48.70 -54.25
C LEU A 10 21.54 -47.30 -53.82
N ILE A 11 20.82 -46.58 -54.70
CA ILE A 11 20.25 -45.25 -54.42
C ILE A 11 19.09 -45.33 -53.43
N VAL A 12 18.21 -46.34 -53.55
CA VAL A 12 17.10 -46.52 -52.59
C VAL A 12 17.60 -46.87 -51.20
N LEU A 13 18.65 -47.70 -51.07
CA LEU A 13 19.26 -48.03 -49.78
C LEU A 13 19.99 -46.85 -49.13
N THR A 14 20.61 -45.96 -49.92
CA THR A 14 21.27 -44.75 -49.39
C THR A 14 20.26 -43.68 -48.97
N VAL A 15 19.16 -43.50 -49.71
CA VAL A 15 18.08 -42.57 -49.33
C VAL A 15 17.30 -43.05 -48.10
N LEU A 16 17.05 -44.37 -47.98
CA LEU A 16 16.41 -44.93 -46.78
C LEU A 16 17.34 -44.86 -45.55
N GLY A 17 18.66 -45.02 -45.72
CA GLY A 17 19.63 -44.81 -44.65
C GLY A 17 19.66 -43.37 -44.13
N LEU A 18 19.65 -42.39 -45.03
CA LEU A 18 19.64 -40.96 -44.69
C LEU A 18 18.35 -40.49 -43.99
N LEU A 19 17.21 -41.17 -44.20
CA LEU A 19 15.93 -40.85 -43.55
C LEU A 19 15.71 -41.55 -42.21
N VAL A 20 16.40 -42.67 -41.94
CA VAL A 20 16.25 -43.43 -40.68
C VAL A 20 17.32 -43.04 -39.64
N LEU A 21 18.48 -42.54 -40.07
CA LEU A 21 19.56 -42.09 -39.18
C LEU A 21 19.24 -40.88 -38.27
N PRO A 22 18.31 -39.95 -38.57
CA PRO A 22 17.95 -38.88 -37.63
C PRO A 22 17.02 -39.34 -36.50
N LEU A 23 16.32 -40.48 -36.64
CA LEU A 23 15.37 -40.95 -35.62
C LEU A 23 16.00 -41.78 -34.50
N ALA A 24 17.25 -42.22 -34.65
CA ALA A 24 17.95 -43.01 -33.63
C ALA A 24 18.88 -42.17 -32.72
N MET A 25 18.89 -40.83 -32.88
CA MET A 25 19.75 -39.89 -32.12
C MET A 25 18.93 -38.87 -31.32
N ALA A 26 17.72 -39.24 -30.88
CA ALA A 26 16.87 -38.43 -30.01
C ALA A 26 16.54 -39.20 -28.72
N SER A 27 17.55 -39.72 -28.05
CA SER A 27 17.48 -40.02 -26.62
C SER A 27 18.87 -39.89 -26.03
N VAL A 28 19.48 -38.70 -26.19
CA VAL A 28 20.44 -38.26 -25.19
C VAL A 28 19.59 -38.03 -23.95
N SER A 29 19.68 -38.94 -22.99
CA SER A 29 19.30 -38.64 -21.62
C SER A 29 20.14 -37.44 -21.22
N VAL A 30 19.54 -36.25 -21.28
CA VAL A 30 20.00 -35.11 -20.50
C VAL A 30 20.11 -35.68 -19.09
N PRO A 31 21.29 -35.68 -18.45
CA PRO A 31 21.29 -35.92 -17.03
C PRO A 31 20.34 -34.86 -16.48
N THR A 32 19.21 -35.30 -15.93
CA THR A 32 18.48 -34.44 -15.01
C THR A 32 19.51 -34.20 -13.92
N VAL A 33 20.24 -33.10 -14.06
CA VAL A 33 20.63 -32.36 -12.88
C VAL A 33 19.27 -32.00 -12.34
N ASP A 34 18.76 -32.87 -11.45
CA ASP A 34 17.82 -32.47 -10.43
C ASP A 34 18.60 -31.44 -9.62
N SER A 35 18.79 -30.24 -10.19
CA SER A 35 18.67 -29.07 -9.38
C SER A 35 17.18 -29.07 -9.10
N GLU A 36 16.82 -29.76 -8.01
CA GLU A 36 15.96 -29.12 -7.04
C GLU A 36 16.58 -27.72 -6.89
N SER A 37 16.12 -26.77 -7.72
CA SER A 37 16.11 -25.40 -7.26
C SER A 37 15.18 -25.52 -6.07
N GLU A 38 15.75 -25.70 -4.88
CA GLU A 38 15.09 -25.25 -3.67
C GLU A 38 14.55 -23.88 -4.07
N GLU A 39 13.22 -23.76 -4.17
CA GLU A 39 12.61 -22.47 -4.42
C GLU A 39 13.10 -21.61 -3.26
N GLU A 40 14.12 -20.78 -3.53
CA GLU A 40 14.69 -19.90 -2.54
C GLU A 40 13.52 -19.07 -2.01
N GLY A 41 13.27 -19.17 -0.70
CA GLY A 41 12.15 -18.50 -0.07
C GLY A 41 12.22 -17.00 -0.32
N TRP A 42 11.06 -16.33 -0.27
CA TRP A 42 10.98 -14.89 -0.53
C TRP A 42 11.90 -14.05 0.38
N TRP A 43 12.27 -14.60 1.53
CA TRP A 43 13.17 -14.03 2.53
C TRP A 43 14.66 -14.01 2.11
N VAL A 44 15.03 -14.62 0.98
CA VAL A 44 16.43 -14.65 0.50
C VAL A 44 16.81 -13.37 -0.27
N ASP A 45 15.88 -12.76 -1.01
CA ASP A 45 16.08 -11.51 -1.76
C ASP A 45 14.90 -10.57 -1.50
N THR A 46 14.97 -9.85 -0.38
CA THR A 46 13.94 -8.91 0.07
C THR A 46 14.51 -7.52 0.32
N THR A 47 13.70 -6.48 0.09
CA THR A 47 14.09 -5.11 0.46
C THR A 47 13.97 -4.83 1.96
N VAL A 48 13.37 -5.75 2.72
CA VAL A 48 13.14 -5.64 4.16
C VAL A 48 14.42 -5.89 4.97
N ASP A 49 15.28 -6.78 4.48
CA ASP A 49 16.58 -7.14 5.04
C ASP A 49 17.64 -6.99 3.93
N ARG A 50 18.36 -5.87 3.94
CA ARG A 50 19.30 -5.54 2.85
C ARG A 50 20.67 -6.17 3.03
N ASP A 51 21.02 -6.55 4.25
CA ASP A 51 22.32 -7.15 4.55
C ASP A 51 22.24 -8.69 4.64
N GLY A 52 21.03 -9.25 4.59
CA GLY A 52 20.74 -10.67 4.49
C GLY A 52 20.97 -11.42 5.79
N ASN A 53 20.83 -10.74 6.93
CA ASN A 53 21.12 -11.30 8.25
C ASN A 53 19.91 -11.95 8.95
N GLY A 54 18.73 -11.93 8.30
CA GLY A 54 17.47 -12.46 8.84
C GLY A 54 16.78 -11.55 9.85
N ILE A 55 17.27 -10.32 10.02
CA ILE A 55 16.69 -9.26 10.83
C ILE A 55 16.34 -8.13 9.86
N GLY A 56 15.08 -7.74 9.81
CA GLY A 56 14.68 -6.59 8.99
C GLY A 56 15.41 -5.33 9.45
N ASP A 57 15.91 -4.53 8.50
CA ASP A 57 16.68 -3.30 8.72
C ASP A 57 15.98 -2.33 9.72
N MET A 58 14.65 -2.38 9.77
CA MET A 58 13.83 -1.55 10.67
C MET A 58 13.96 -1.95 12.14
N VAL A 59 14.16 -3.23 12.44
CA VAL A 59 14.44 -3.70 13.81
C VAL A 59 15.77 -3.10 14.26
N GLU A 60 16.81 -3.22 13.45
CA GLU A 60 18.14 -2.69 13.75
C GLU A 60 18.14 -1.16 13.85
N ARG A 61 17.35 -0.48 13.03
CA ARG A 61 17.24 0.99 13.06
C ARG A 61 16.53 1.51 14.31
N TYR A 62 15.54 0.78 14.83
CA TYR A 62 14.64 1.27 15.87
C TYR A 62 14.68 0.49 17.18
N HIS A 63 15.63 -0.43 17.36
CA HIS A 63 15.76 -1.27 18.56
C HIS A 63 15.89 -0.49 19.89
N ASP A 64 16.48 0.71 19.86
CA ASP A 64 16.64 1.58 21.04
C ASP A 64 15.57 2.68 21.14
N HIS A 65 14.57 2.68 20.25
CA HIS A 65 13.60 3.75 20.18
C HIS A 65 12.51 3.58 21.25
N PRO A 66 12.19 4.62 22.06
CA PRO A 66 11.28 4.53 23.20
C PRO A 66 9.81 4.24 22.83
N LEU A 67 9.45 4.30 21.54
CA LEU A 67 8.13 3.87 21.07
C LEU A 67 8.02 2.34 20.98
N PHE A 68 9.12 1.63 20.73
CA PHE A 68 9.11 0.18 20.47
C PHE A 68 9.69 -0.60 21.66
N LEU A 69 10.78 -0.08 22.26
CA LEU A 69 11.40 -0.66 23.44
C LEU A 69 10.61 -0.28 24.70
N ASP A 70 10.00 -1.26 25.35
CA ASP A 70 9.25 -1.04 26.59
C ASP A 70 10.15 -1.00 27.83
N GLU A 71 9.54 -0.73 29.00
CA GLU A 71 10.23 -0.69 30.29
C GLU A 71 10.88 -2.04 30.67
N ASP A 72 10.38 -3.14 30.12
CA ASP A 72 10.88 -4.50 30.32
C ASP A 72 12.02 -4.86 29.34
N GLY A 73 12.39 -3.94 28.42
CA GLY A 73 13.47 -4.12 27.46
C GLY A 73 13.13 -5.09 26.33
N THR A 74 11.86 -5.21 25.98
CA THR A 74 11.38 -6.07 24.88
C THR A 74 10.95 -5.25 23.68
N LEU A 75 11.04 -5.85 22.49
CA LEU A 75 10.61 -5.28 21.21
C LEU A 75 9.40 -6.03 20.66
N PRO A 76 8.43 -5.33 20.04
CA PRO A 76 7.34 -5.95 19.31
C PRO A 76 7.88 -6.43 17.94
N LEU A 77 7.76 -7.73 17.67
CA LEU A 77 8.27 -8.36 16.46
C LEU A 77 7.22 -9.27 15.82
N ILE A 78 7.27 -9.33 14.49
CA ILE A 78 6.70 -10.41 13.68
C ILE A 78 7.85 -11.38 13.38
N ILE A 79 7.63 -12.66 13.67
CA ILE A 79 8.60 -13.73 13.48
C ILE A 79 8.06 -14.62 12.37
N ASP A 80 8.69 -14.53 11.19
CA ASP A 80 8.34 -15.31 10.01
C ASP A 80 9.02 -16.67 10.05
N PHE A 81 8.30 -17.71 9.62
CA PHE A 81 8.78 -19.08 9.53
C PHE A 81 8.80 -19.60 8.10
N ASP A 82 9.62 -20.62 7.84
CA ASP A 82 9.62 -21.39 6.57
C ASP A 82 8.39 -22.31 6.42
N HIS A 83 7.52 -22.36 7.42
CA HIS A 83 6.29 -23.14 7.47
C HIS A 83 5.26 -22.46 8.37
N THR A 84 3.97 -22.82 8.22
CA THR A 84 2.92 -22.32 9.12
C THR A 84 3.22 -22.70 10.58
N PRO A 85 3.42 -21.72 11.49
CA PRO A 85 3.84 -21.99 12.85
C PRO A 85 2.84 -22.87 13.61
N THR A 86 3.36 -23.79 14.41
CA THR A 86 2.58 -24.66 15.29
C THR A 86 2.68 -24.23 16.75
N PRO A 87 1.81 -24.73 17.65
CA PRO A 87 1.95 -24.48 19.08
C PRO A 87 3.30 -24.93 19.67
N ALA A 88 4.01 -25.85 19.02
CA ALA A 88 5.33 -26.28 19.43
C ALA A 88 6.40 -25.21 19.13
N ASP A 89 6.25 -24.47 18.03
CA ASP A 89 7.15 -23.40 17.62
C ASP A 89 6.99 -22.17 18.54
N VAL A 90 5.75 -21.82 18.88
CA VAL A 90 5.47 -20.80 19.89
C VAL A 90 6.07 -21.19 21.24
N ALA A 91 5.86 -22.43 21.69
CA ALA A 91 6.43 -22.91 22.95
C ALA A 91 7.98 -22.98 22.93
N MET A 92 8.59 -23.14 21.76
CA MET A 92 10.03 -23.03 21.58
C MET A 92 10.48 -21.58 21.76
N LEU A 93 9.84 -20.63 21.09
CA LEU A 93 10.15 -19.20 21.23
C LEU A 93 10.02 -18.73 22.68
N GLU A 94 8.93 -19.10 23.35
CA GLU A 94 8.70 -18.75 24.77
C GLU A 94 9.80 -19.30 25.69
N ARG A 95 10.29 -20.52 25.41
CA ARG A 95 11.30 -21.20 26.24
C ARG A 95 12.72 -20.72 25.98
N GLU A 96 13.10 -20.58 24.71
CA GLU A 96 14.49 -20.34 24.31
C GLU A 96 14.86 -18.85 24.34
N VAL A 97 13.92 -17.96 23.96
CA VAL A 97 14.19 -16.52 23.81
C VAL A 97 13.30 -15.64 24.69
N GLY A 98 12.42 -16.22 25.51
CA GLY A 98 11.53 -15.46 26.38
C GLY A 98 10.48 -14.67 25.62
N TYR A 99 10.09 -15.15 24.42
CA TYR A 99 9.04 -14.57 23.61
C TYR A 99 7.71 -14.53 24.37
N VAL A 100 6.97 -13.43 24.23
CA VAL A 100 5.60 -13.28 24.74
C VAL A 100 4.67 -13.28 23.54
N HIS A 101 3.97 -14.38 23.34
CA HIS A 101 3.06 -14.55 22.20
C HIS A 101 1.84 -13.65 22.29
N GLN A 102 1.42 -13.12 21.14
CA GLN A 102 0.25 -12.25 21.03
C GLN A 102 -0.72 -12.68 19.93
N TRP A 103 -0.22 -13.02 18.75
CA TRP A 103 -1.05 -13.41 17.60
C TRP A 103 -0.43 -14.49 16.72
N ASP A 104 -1.27 -15.37 16.19
CA ASP A 104 -0.95 -16.28 15.09
C ASP A 104 -1.29 -15.62 13.74
N LEU A 105 -0.38 -15.65 12.78
CA LEU A 105 -0.54 -15.05 11.44
C LEU A 105 -0.40 -16.13 10.34
N PRO A 106 -1.31 -17.13 10.27
CA PRO A 106 -1.17 -18.29 9.40
C PRO A 106 -1.28 -17.99 7.89
N LEU A 107 -1.63 -16.76 7.51
CA LEU A 107 -1.67 -16.33 6.11
C LEU A 107 -0.27 -16.02 5.55
N ILE A 108 0.66 -15.64 6.43
CA ILE A 108 2.04 -15.26 6.10
C ILE A 108 3.05 -16.16 6.82
N ASP A 109 2.60 -17.29 7.36
CA ASP A 109 3.45 -18.23 8.08
C ASP A 109 4.26 -17.59 9.22
N ALA A 110 3.63 -16.72 10.01
CA ALA A 110 4.31 -15.97 11.07
C ALA A 110 3.55 -15.96 12.41
N VAL A 111 4.23 -15.50 13.46
CA VAL A 111 3.64 -15.15 14.77
C VAL A 111 4.08 -13.76 15.17
N ALA A 112 3.22 -13.02 15.88
CA ALA A 112 3.52 -11.67 16.35
C ALA A 112 3.45 -11.61 17.89
N GLY A 113 4.41 -10.91 18.49
CA GLY A 113 4.55 -10.82 19.94
C GLY A 113 5.78 -10.01 20.35
N ARG A 114 6.26 -10.18 21.58
CA ARG A 114 7.41 -9.41 22.09
C ARG A 114 8.61 -10.30 22.39
N VAL A 115 9.81 -9.85 22.06
CA VAL A 115 11.09 -10.54 22.35
C VAL A 115 12.02 -9.59 23.11
N PRO A 116 12.73 -10.04 24.16
CA PRO A 116 13.79 -9.25 24.80
C PRO A 116 14.83 -8.80 23.78
N LEU A 117 15.22 -7.52 23.81
CA LEU A 117 16.21 -6.95 22.89
C LEU A 117 17.51 -7.77 22.86
N THR A 118 17.93 -8.27 24.01
CA THR A 118 19.14 -9.09 24.15
C THR A 118 19.07 -10.45 23.47
N MET A 119 17.88 -10.91 23.05
CA MET A 119 17.64 -12.24 22.46
C MET A 119 17.29 -12.17 20.96
N VAL A 120 17.29 -10.98 20.35
CA VAL A 120 16.91 -10.80 18.93
C VAL A 120 17.83 -11.59 18.01
N LEU A 121 19.15 -11.54 18.23
CA LEU A 121 20.13 -12.30 17.47
C LEU A 121 20.01 -13.82 17.69
N GLU A 122 19.71 -14.26 18.90
CA GLU A 122 19.47 -15.68 19.19
C GLU A 122 18.20 -16.19 18.51
N THR A 123 17.19 -15.32 18.34
CA THR A 123 15.91 -15.68 17.73
C THR A 123 16.07 -16.05 16.25
N THR A 124 16.94 -15.37 15.49
CA THR A 124 17.20 -15.73 14.08
C THR A 124 17.89 -17.08 13.91
N SER A 125 18.51 -17.59 14.98
CA SER A 125 19.21 -18.89 14.96
C SER A 125 18.29 -20.07 15.31
N LEU A 126 17.02 -19.81 15.64
CA LEU A 126 16.07 -20.86 16.01
C LEU A 126 15.57 -21.63 14.78
N PRO A 127 15.30 -22.94 14.91
CA PRO A 127 14.79 -23.75 13.80
C PRO A 127 13.50 -23.19 13.20
N GLY A 128 13.48 -23.07 11.88
CA GLY A 128 12.31 -22.64 11.12
C GLY A 128 12.10 -21.13 11.07
N VAL A 129 12.77 -20.32 11.91
CA VAL A 129 12.72 -18.86 11.82
C VAL A 129 13.49 -18.39 10.60
N VAL A 130 12.87 -17.56 9.76
CA VAL A 130 13.48 -17.05 8.53
C VAL A 130 13.71 -15.56 8.53
N MET A 131 12.87 -14.79 9.23
CA MET A 131 12.96 -13.33 9.29
C MET A 131 12.37 -12.82 10.60
N LEU A 132 12.96 -11.73 11.11
CA LEU A 132 12.39 -10.93 12.19
C LEU A 132 12.04 -9.54 11.65
N GLU A 133 10.76 -9.19 11.68
CA GLU A 133 10.28 -7.88 11.30
C GLU A 133 9.83 -7.08 12.52
N LEU A 134 10.00 -5.76 12.49
CA LEU A 134 9.50 -4.90 13.55
C LEU A 134 7.96 -4.83 13.44
N ASP A 135 7.26 -5.22 14.50
CA ASP A 135 5.82 -5.01 14.58
C ASP A 135 5.55 -3.52 14.82
N GLY A 136 5.36 -2.82 13.71
CA GLY A 136 5.16 -1.38 13.68
C GLY A 136 3.85 -0.99 14.38
N ILE A 137 3.96 -0.11 15.38
CA ILE A 137 2.79 0.45 16.03
C ILE A 137 2.08 1.39 15.05
N MET A 138 0.92 0.96 14.56
CA MET A 138 0.02 1.81 13.79
C MET A 138 -0.75 2.73 14.74
N GLN A 139 -0.35 4.00 14.80
CA GLN A 139 -1.11 5.05 15.49
C GLN A 139 -1.78 5.97 14.48
N VAL A 140 -2.82 6.68 14.91
CA VAL A 140 -3.46 7.76 14.15
C VAL A 140 -2.50 8.96 14.15
N GLN A 141 -1.47 8.91 13.32
CA GLN A 141 -0.33 9.83 13.35
C GLN A 141 -0.24 10.61 12.04
N ASN A 142 -1.04 11.66 11.94
CA ASN A 142 -0.89 12.58 10.83
C ASN A 142 0.43 13.38 10.90
N GLY A 143 0.85 13.81 12.10
CA GLY A 143 2.04 14.62 12.29
C GLY A 143 3.35 13.89 11.94
N ASP A 144 3.48 12.61 12.31
CA ASP A 144 4.70 11.85 12.02
C ASP A 144 4.85 11.56 10.52
N ALA A 145 3.75 11.42 9.78
CA ALA A 145 3.81 11.27 8.32
C ALA A 145 4.43 12.51 7.66
N ALA A 146 4.06 13.72 8.09
CA ALA A 146 4.63 14.95 7.55
C ALA A 146 6.15 15.05 7.82
N VAL A 147 6.58 14.65 9.02
CA VAL A 147 8.00 14.64 9.41
C VAL A 147 8.78 13.55 8.67
N ILE A 148 8.27 12.33 8.59
CA ILE A 148 8.91 11.21 7.89
C ILE A 148 9.08 11.51 6.39
N HIS A 149 8.12 12.21 5.79
CA HIS A 149 8.18 12.63 4.39
C HIS A 149 8.89 13.98 4.19
N GLU A 150 9.51 14.54 5.24
CA GLU A 150 10.28 15.79 5.20
C GLU A 150 9.49 16.98 4.64
N VAL A 151 8.18 17.00 4.86
CA VAL A 151 7.29 18.05 4.38
C VAL A 151 7.60 19.38 5.05
N ASP A 152 8.01 19.35 6.32
CA ASP A 152 8.53 20.51 7.05
C ASP A 152 9.77 21.11 6.37
N LEU A 153 10.71 20.27 5.92
CA LEU A 153 11.90 20.73 5.18
C LEU A 153 11.53 21.27 3.80
N ALA A 154 10.58 20.64 3.11
CA ALA A 154 10.09 21.12 1.82
C ALA A 154 9.38 22.48 1.95
N GLN A 155 8.54 22.66 2.99
CA GLN A 155 7.90 23.94 3.31
C GLN A 155 8.95 25.01 3.65
N GLN A 156 9.95 24.71 4.46
CA GLN A 156 11.03 25.65 4.79
C GLN A 156 11.88 26.04 3.56
N ALA A 157 12.15 25.08 2.68
CA ALA A 157 12.99 25.30 1.50
C ALA A 157 12.27 26.06 0.38
N THR A 158 10.95 25.87 0.24
CA THR A 158 10.17 26.42 -0.88
C THR A 158 9.22 27.55 -0.48
N GLY A 159 8.82 27.60 0.79
CA GLY A 159 7.77 28.48 1.29
C GLY A 159 6.35 28.08 0.88
N TYR A 160 6.14 26.89 0.28
CA TYR A 160 4.82 26.44 -0.14
C TYR A 160 4.11 25.63 0.96
N ASP A 161 2.95 26.11 1.38
CA ASP A 161 2.10 25.55 2.45
C ASP A 161 0.68 25.17 1.97
N GLY A 162 0.42 25.27 0.66
CA GLY A 162 -0.90 25.06 0.07
C GLY A 162 -1.74 26.32 -0.13
N SER A 163 -1.24 27.51 0.23
CA SER A 163 -1.95 28.76 0.06
C SER A 163 -2.46 28.98 -1.36
N GLY A 164 -3.75 29.27 -1.50
CA GLY A 164 -4.39 29.60 -2.78
C GLY A 164 -4.66 28.41 -3.69
N VAL A 165 -4.53 27.17 -3.20
CA VAL A 165 -5.00 25.96 -3.90
C VAL A 165 -6.06 25.24 -3.07
N THR A 166 -6.85 24.41 -3.76
CA THR A 166 -7.93 23.63 -3.15
C THR A 166 -7.73 22.15 -3.45
N VAL A 167 -7.95 21.29 -2.45
CA VAL A 167 -7.92 19.83 -2.58
C VAL A 167 -9.31 19.26 -2.35
N ALA A 168 -9.77 18.40 -3.27
CA ALA A 168 -11.01 17.65 -3.09
C ALA A 168 -10.74 16.35 -2.32
N VAL A 169 -11.51 16.09 -1.27
CA VAL A 169 -11.48 14.82 -0.51
C VAL A 169 -12.74 14.05 -0.86
N ILE A 170 -12.57 12.98 -1.63
CA ILE A 170 -13.67 12.14 -2.12
C ILE A 170 -13.77 10.90 -1.22
N ASP A 171 -14.61 10.97 -0.19
CA ASP A 171 -14.61 10.01 0.93
C ASP A 171 -15.98 9.94 1.67
N THR A 172 -16.01 9.68 2.99
CA THR A 172 -17.23 9.66 3.83
C THR A 172 -17.79 11.03 4.16
N GLY A 173 -17.07 12.11 3.87
CA GLY A 173 -17.44 13.47 4.19
C GLY A 173 -16.30 14.24 4.85
N ILE A 174 -16.57 15.44 5.35
CA ILE A 174 -15.64 16.23 6.16
C ILE A 174 -16.44 16.94 7.25
N ASP A 175 -16.05 16.79 8.51
CA ASP A 175 -16.58 17.61 9.60
C ASP A 175 -15.95 19.01 9.57
N SER A 176 -16.68 19.98 9.02
CA SER A 176 -16.25 21.38 8.94
C SER A 176 -16.41 22.17 10.25
N PHE A 177 -16.73 21.52 11.37
CA PHE A 177 -16.68 22.15 12.70
C PHE A 177 -15.50 21.65 13.54
N HIS A 178 -14.69 20.75 12.99
CA HIS A 178 -13.49 20.32 13.67
C HIS A 178 -12.52 21.51 13.75
N VAL A 179 -12.01 21.80 14.94
CA VAL A 179 -11.14 22.95 15.30
C VAL A 179 -9.84 23.10 14.50
N GLY A 180 -9.55 22.19 13.57
CA GLY A 180 -8.39 22.30 12.67
C GLY A 180 -8.77 22.25 11.20
N LEU A 181 -10.07 22.32 10.90
CA LEU A 181 -10.69 22.21 9.58
C LEU A 181 -11.87 23.18 9.41
N ASP A 182 -12.25 23.94 10.42
CA ASP A 182 -13.35 24.90 10.41
C ASP A 182 -12.97 26.20 9.71
N ASP A 183 -11.76 26.70 9.92
CA ASP A 183 -11.20 27.88 9.25
C ASP A 183 -9.70 27.70 8.91
N LEU A 184 -9.07 28.72 8.32
CA LEU A 184 -7.67 28.65 7.89
C LEU A 184 -6.67 29.02 8.98
N ASP A 185 -7.07 29.78 10.00
CA ASP A 185 -6.18 30.35 11.01
C ASP A 185 -6.55 30.03 12.47
N ASP A 186 -7.56 29.17 12.67
CA ASP A 186 -8.10 28.75 13.95
C ASP A 186 -8.57 29.93 14.84
N ASP A 187 -8.91 31.06 14.20
CA ASP A 187 -9.49 32.26 14.81
C ASP A 187 -10.96 32.41 14.39
N ASN A 188 -11.86 31.92 15.23
CA ASN A 188 -13.31 32.02 15.02
C ASN A 188 -13.86 33.47 14.93
N SER A 189 -13.03 34.52 15.00
CA SER A 189 -13.39 35.91 14.70
C SER A 189 -13.20 36.31 13.23
N THR A 190 -12.43 35.55 12.46
CA THR A 190 -12.26 35.69 11.01
C THR A 190 -13.34 34.89 10.26
N ASN A 191 -13.43 35.05 8.94
CA ASN A 191 -14.41 34.34 8.11
C ASN A 191 -13.73 33.83 6.84
N ASP A 192 -12.89 32.82 7.03
CA ASP A 192 -12.08 32.16 6.02
C ASP A 192 -12.19 30.62 6.16
N PRO A 193 -13.38 30.06 5.87
CA PRO A 193 -13.62 28.63 6.07
C PRO A 193 -12.62 27.79 5.28
N LYS A 194 -12.06 26.77 5.92
CA LYS A 194 -11.15 25.83 5.22
C LYS A 194 -11.93 24.97 4.24
N VAL A 195 -13.10 24.47 4.64
CA VAL A 195 -14.01 23.71 3.75
C VAL A 195 -14.92 24.67 2.99
N ILE A 196 -14.63 24.90 1.71
CA ILE A 196 -15.31 25.92 0.89
C ILE A 196 -16.46 25.37 0.04
N ALA A 197 -16.52 24.06 -0.18
CA ALA A 197 -17.64 23.41 -0.86
C ALA A 197 -17.83 21.96 -0.39
N PHE A 198 -19.05 21.46 -0.54
CA PHE A 198 -19.47 20.12 -0.17
C PHE A 198 -20.49 19.54 -1.16
N TYR A 199 -20.27 18.30 -1.58
CA TYR A 199 -21.20 17.53 -2.41
C TYR A 199 -21.50 16.19 -1.77
N ASP A 200 -22.78 15.83 -1.68
CA ASP A 200 -23.24 14.56 -1.09
C ASP A 200 -24.22 13.83 -2.04
N PRO A 201 -23.69 13.08 -3.02
CA PRO A 201 -24.50 12.21 -3.87
C PRO A 201 -25.10 11.00 -3.15
N VAL A 202 -24.69 10.70 -1.90
CA VAL A 202 -25.22 9.56 -1.13
C VAL A 202 -26.62 9.87 -0.63
N ASN A 203 -26.81 11.03 0.02
CA ASN A 203 -28.09 11.38 0.62
C ASN A 203 -28.80 12.55 -0.08
N ASN A 204 -28.08 13.36 -0.86
CA ASN A 204 -28.59 14.59 -1.46
C ASN A 204 -28.17 14.75 -2.94
N PRO A 205 -28.42 13.76 -3.82
CA PRO A 205 -27.91 13.75 -5.19
C PRO A 205 -28.31 14.94 -6.05
N ASP A 206 -29.45 15.57 -5.75
CA ASP A 206 -29.98 16.71 -6.51
C ASP A 206 -29.31 18.05 -6.16
N LYS A 207 -28.52 18.12 -5.07
CA LYS A 207 -27.86 19.34 -4.60
C LYS A 207 -26.42 19.39 -5.12
N THR A 208 -26.25 19.98 -6.31
CA THR A 208 -24.99 19.93 -7.05
C THR A 208 -24.19 21.24 -7.04
N ASN A 209 -24.64 22.31 -6.39
CA ASN A 209 -23.96 23.61 -6.43
C ASN A 209 -22.83 23.75 -5.40
N GLY A 210 -22.48 22.68 -4.67
CA GLY A 210 -21.37 22.66 -3.71
C GLY A 210 -21.55 23.50 -2.44
N THR A 211 -22.60 24.32 -2.34
CA THR A 211 -22.82 25.25 -1.22
C THR A 211 -24.19 25.08 -0.57
N GLU A 212 -25.00 24.16 -1.10
CA GLU A 212 -26.38 23.91 -0.66
C GLU A 212 -26.47 23.08 0.63
N ILE A 213 -25.38 22.39 0.97
CA ILE A 213 -25.27 21.51 2.13
C ILE A 213 -24.03 21.94 2.89
N ARG A 214 -24.18 22.13 4.19
CA ARG A 214 -23.02 22.30 5.07
C ARG A 214 -22.29 20.97 5.18
N ALA A 215 -20.97 20.99 5.02
CA ALA A 215 -20.15 19.80 5.14
C ALA A 215 -20.34 19.09 6.48
N TYR A 216 -20.37 17.75 6.41
CA TYR A 216 -20.42 16.87 7.56
C TYR A 216 -19.76 15.54 7.20
N ASP A 217 -19.46 14.76 8.24
CA ASP A 217 -18.98 13.39 8.14
C ASP A 217 -19.70 12.56 9.21
N ASP A 218 -20.33 11.46 8.80
CA ASP A 218 -21.10 10.56 9.66
C ASP A 218 -20.37 9.22 9.88
N GLN A 219 -19.10 9.12 9.45
CA GLN A 219 -18.24 7.95 9.68
C GLN A 219 -16.89 8.34 10.31
N GLY A 220 -16.25 9.41 9.83
CA GLY A 220 -15.01 10.00 10.39
C GLY A 220 -13.74 9.80 9.56
N HIS A 221 -13.70 8.84 8.64
CA HIS A 221 -12.54 8.54 7.80
C HIS A 221 -12.18 9.70 6.87
N GLY A 222 -13.18 10.29 6.22
CA GLY A 222 -12.99 11.45 5.36
C GLY A 222 -12.47 12.68 6.10
N THR A 223 -12.93 12.93 7.32
CA THR A 223 -12.41 13.99 8.21
C THR A 223 -10.95 13.73 8.58
N HIS A 224 -10.60 12.49 8.89
CA HIS A 224 -9.21 12.12 9.15
C HIS A 224 -8.31 12.36 7.92
N CYS A 225 -8.74 11.90 6.74
CA CYS A 225 -8.01 12.15 5.48
C CYS A 225 -7.89 13.65 5.16
N ALA A 226 -8.93 14.42 5.41
CA ALA A 226 -8.92 15.88 5.26
C ALA A 226 -7.90 16.55 6.19
N GLY A 227 -7.81 16.10 7.45
CA GLY A 227 -6.78 16.50 8.40
C GLY A 227 -5.37 16.21 7.88
N THR A 228 -5.16 15.05 7.26
CA THR A 228 -3.88 14.73 6.63
C THR A 228 -3.50 15.63 5.49
N VAL A 229 -4.47 16.00 4.67
CA VAL A 229 -4.21 16.90 3.54
C VAL A 229 -3.91 18.32 4.03
N ALA A 230 -4.78 18.91 4.85
CA ALA A 230 -4.77 20.36 5.11
C ALA A 230 -5.17 20.78 6.52
N GLY A 231 -5.15 19.87 7.51
CA GLY A 231 -5.38 20.24 8.90
C GLY A 231 -4.39 21.31 9.37
N THR A 232 -4.86 22.34 10.07
CA THR A 232 -3.98 23.36 10.69
C THR A 232 -3.11 22.78 11.80
N GLY A 233 -3.57 21.67 12.39
CA GLY A 233 -2.97 21.05 13.57
C GLY A 233 -3.51 21.59 14.88
N ALA A 234 -4.43 22.56 14.86
CA ALA A 234 -5.06 23.08 16.06
C ALA A 234 -5.78 22.00 16.89
N PRO A 235 -5.91 22.23 18.21
CA PRO A 235 -5.49 23.43 18.94
C PRO A 235 -4.03 23.39 19.42
N THR A 236 -3.34 22.25 19.34
CA THR A 236 -1.97 22.10 19.84
C THR A 236 -0.91 22.43 18.80
N TYR A 237 -1.28 22.41 17.52
CA TYR A 237 -0.40 22.60 16.35
C TYR A 237 0.72 21.57 16.24
N GLU A 238 0.56 20.43 16.92
CA GLU A 238 1.53 19.33 16.95
C GLU A 238 1.42 18.41 15.72
N HIS A 239 0.25 18.38 15.06
CA HIS A 239 -0.04 17.48 13.95
C HIS A 239 -0.63 18.21 12.73
N PRO A 240 0.10 19.17 12.13
CA PRO A 240 -0.35 19.83 10.92
C PRO A 240 -0.42 18.84 9.75
N GLY A 241 -1.34 19.09 8.83
CA GLY A 241 -1.42 18.39 7.55
C GLY A 241 -0.29 18.78 6.60
N MET A 242 -0.24 18.12 5.45
CA MET A 242 0.82 18.36 4.46
C MET A 242 0.78 19.77 3.86
N ALA A 243 -0.42 20.34 3.70
CA ALA A 243 -0.67 21.65 3.13
C ALA A 243 -1.68 22.43 3.99
N PRO A 244 -1.29 22.91 5.19
CA PRO A 244 -2.22 23.49 6.16
C PRO A 244 -3.02 24.70 5.65
N GLN A 245 -2.47 25.46 4.71
CA GLN A 245 -3.13 26.65 4.13
C GLN A 245 -3.93 26.36 2.85
N ALA A 246 -4.09 25.08 2.47
CA ALA A 246 -4.97 24.71 1.37
C ALA A 246 -6.44 24.75 1.80
N TYR A 247 -7.31 25.15 0.86
CA TYR A 247 -8.75 24.96 1.01
C TYR A 247 -9.14 23.50 0.72
N LEU A 248 -10.27 23.08 1.27
CA LEU A 248 -10.83 21.75 1.09
C LEU A 248 -12.21 21.79 0.44
N VAL A 249 -12.47 20.79 -0.37
CA VAL A 249 -13.80 20.49 -0.90
C VAL A 249 -14.15 19.06 -0.50
N GLY A 250 -15.22 18.89 0.26
CA GLY A 250 -15.69 17.56 0.68
C GLY A 250 -16.62 16.95 -0.37
N VAL A 251 -16.35 15.72 -0.78
CA VAL A 251 -17.20 14.99 -1.73
C VAL A 251 -17.56 13.64 -1.11
N LYS A 252 -18.73 13.58 -0.48
CA LYS A 252 -19.22 12.40 0.25
C LYS A 252 -19.74 11.34 -0.72
N VAL A 253 -18.95 10.31 -0.97
CA VAL A 253 -19.31 9.17 -1.85
C VAL A 253 -19.52 7.87 -1.09
N LEU A 254 -19.16 7.83 0.19
CA LEU A 254 -19.38 6.72 1.11
C LEU A 254 -20.43 7.08 2.17
N ASP A 255 -21.23 6.10 2.59
CA ASP A 255 -22.23 6.22 3.64
C ASP A 255 -21.62 6.12 5.06
N ALA A 256 -22.46 6.20 6.09
CA ALA A 256 -22.06 6.12 7.50
C ALA A 256 -21.39 4.79 7.88
N GLY A 257 -21.57 3.74 7.07
CA GLY A 257 -20.88 2.45 7.22
C GLY A 257 -19.52 2.42 6.52
N GLY A 258 -19.07 3.52 5.92
CA GLY A 258 -17.83 3.59 5.13
C GLY A 258 -17.94 2.86 3.79
N SER A 259 -19.16 2.61 3.31
CA SER A 259 -19.41 1.86 2.08
C SER A 259 -20.07 2.74 1.03
N GLY A 260 -19.78 2.48 -0.25
CA GLY A 260 -20.35 3.24 -1.35
C GLY A 260 -20.38 2.45 -2.63
N SER A 261 -21.21 2.88 -3.58
CA SER A 261 -21.29 2.27 -4.89
C SER A 261 -20.30 2.93 -5.86
N PHE A 262 -19.81 2.18 -6.86
CA PHE A 262 -19.02 2.77 -7.94
C PHE A 262 -19.74 3.92 -8.64
N ALA A 263 -21.06 3.85 -8.80
CA ALA A 263 -21.81 4.91 -9.43
C ALA A 263 -21.74 6.21 -8.61
N THR A 264 -21.81 6.11 -7.28
CA THR A 264 -21.69 7.25 -6.37
C THR A 264 -20.28 7.83 -6.39
N VAL A 265 -19.25 6.98 -6.39
CA VAL A 265 -17.84 7.42 -6.51
C VAL A 265 -17.62 8.14 -7.84
N MET A 266 -18.09 7.56 -8.95
CA MET A 266 -17.98 8.18 -10.28
C MET A 266 -18.75 9.51 -10.37
N ALA A 267 -19.92 9.61 -9.74
CA ALA A 267 -20.67 10.87 -9.64
C ALA A 267 -19.88 11.93 -8.87
N GLY A 268 -19.26 11.56 -7.74
CA GLY A 268 -18.37 12.45 -7.00
C GLY A 268 -17.18 12.92 -7.82
N MET A 269 -16.48 12.00 -8.50
CA MET A 269 -15.35 12.33 -9.38
C MET A 269 -15.77 13.28 -10.52
N GLN A 270 -16.91 12.99 -11.17
CA GLN A 270 -17.44 13.84 -12.24
C GLN A 270 -17.74 15.25 -11.71
N TRP A 271 -18.40 15.34 -10.57
CA TRP A 271 -18.71 16.61 -9.92
C TRP A 271 -17.44 17.42 -9.59
N THR A 272 -16.40 16.77 -9.05
CA THR A 272 -15.09 17.40 -8.79
C THR A 272 -14.47 17.96 -10.06
N VAL A 273 -14.51 17.21 -11.16
CA VAL A 273 -13.97 17.67 -12.46
C VAL A 273 -14.76 18.86 -12.98
N ASP A 274 -16.08 18.84 -12.88
CA ASP A 274 -16.95 19.91 -13.39
C ASP A 274 -16.75 21.23 -12.63
N HIS A 275 -16.53 21.17 -11.31
CA HIS A 275 -16.36 22.35 -10.45
C HIS A 275 -14.89 22.74 -10.21
N ARG A 276 -13.93 22.07 -10.88
CA ARG A 276 -12.49 22.29 -10.63
C ARG A 276 -12.02 23.74 -10.82
N TYR A 277 -12.60 24.46 -11.78
CA TYR A 277 -12.25 25.87 -12.00
C TYR A 277 -12.99 26.81 -11.07
N GLU A 278 -14.21 26.44 -10.66
CA GLU A 278 -15.03 27.25 -9.74
C GLU A 278 -14.42 27.31 -8.34
N PHE A 279 -14.02 26.15 -7.81
CA PHE A 279 -13.39 26.06 -6.49
C PHE A 279 -11.86 25.98 -6.53
N ASN A 280 -11.24 26.20 -7.70
CA ASN A 280 -9.79 26.12 -7.93
C ASN A 280 -9.16 24.80 -7.42
N ILE A 281 -9.84 23.67 -7.67
CA ILE A 281 -9.40 22.33 -7.26
C ILE A 281 -8.19 21.93 -8.11
N ARG A 282 -7.07 21.63 -7.45
CA ARG A 282 -5.80 21.23 -8.10
C ARG A 282 -5.43 19.78 -7.87
N ALA A 283 -5.94 19.18 -6.80
CA ALA A 283 -5.75 17.77 -6.49
C ALA A 283 -7.07 17.16 -5.98
N ALA A 284 -7.21 15.85 -6.16
CA ALA A 284 -8.28 15.06 -5.57
C ALA A 284 -7.66 13.86 -4.85
N SER A 285 -8.10 13.61 -3.63
CA SER A 285 -7.68 12.48 -2.79
C SER A 285 -8.82 11.48 -2.66
N MET A 286 -8.50 10.20 -2.82
CA MET A 286 -9.43 9.07 -2.74
C MET A 286 -8.76 7.95 -1.95
N SER A 287 -9.09 7.85 -0.65
CA SER A 287 -8.53 6.84 0.25
C SER A 287 -9.47 5.64 0.40
N THR A 288 -10.02 5.16 -0.72
CA THR A 288 -11.06 4.14 -0.74
C THR A 288 -10.65 2.96 -1.64
N ARG A 289 -11.01 1.74 -1.24
CA ARG A 289 -10.66 0.51 -1.96
C ARG A 289 -11.90 -0.29 -2.34
N TRP A 290 -11.84 -0.89 -3.52
CA TRP A 290 -12.80 -1.91 -3.96
C TRP A 290 -12.30 -3.32 -3.60
N THR A 291 -13.17 -4.15 -3.02
CA THR A 291 -12.91 -5.55 -2.65
C THR A 291 -13.76 -6.54 -3.46
N GLY A 292 -13.98 -6.29 -4.75
CA GLY A 292 -14.63 -7.25 -5.65
C GLY A 292 -13.63 -8.00 -6.51
N SER A 293 -13.50 -9.30 -6.24
CA SER A 293 -12.84 -10.28 -7.11
C SER A 293 -13.64 -10.49 -8.40
N ASN A 294 -13.16 -9.88 -9.49
CA ASN A 294 -13.08 -10.38 -10.86
C ASN A 294 -12.81 -9.20 -11.78
N ARG A 295 -11.82 -9.34 -12.67
CA ARG A 295 -11.40 -8.32 -13.65
C ARG A 295 -12.60 -7.65 -14.32
N VAL A 296 -12.79 -6.37 -14.04
CA VAL A 296 -13.51 -5.46 -14.93
C VAL A 296 -12.44 -4.55 -15.51
N ASP A 297 -12.03 -4.84 -16.75
CA ASP A 297 -11.19 -3.94 -17.55
C ASP A 297 -11.99 -2.65 -17.81
N LEU A 298 -11.89 -1.69 -16.88
CA LEU A 298 -12.47 -0.36 -17.00
C LEU A 298 -11.55 0.57 -17.79
N VAL A 299 -11.14 0.15 -18.99
CA VAL A 299 -10.60 1.06 -20.03
C VAL A 299 -11.08 0.57 -21.39
N ARG A 300 -12.32 0.89 -21.76
CA ARG A 300 -12.64 1.02 -23.19
C ARG A 300 -12.18 2.40 -23.63
N GLY A 301 -11.01 2.41 -24.27
CA GLY A 301 -10.32 3.60 -24.72
C GLY A 301 -11.19 4.51 -25.59
N ARG A 302 -11.12 5.80 -25.27
CA ARG A 302 -11.15 6.84 -26.29
C ARG A 302 -9.72 7.27 -26.52
N GLN A 303 -9.14 6.79 -27.62
CA GLN A 303 -7.91 7.37 -28.15
C GLN A 303 -8.21 8.83 -28.48
N CYS A 304 -7.40 9.74 -27.91
CA CYS A 304 -7.29 11.10 -28.40
C CYS A 304 -6.82 11.02 -29.86
N GLU A 305 -7.63 11.51 -30.81
CA GLU A 305 -7.12 11.82 -32.14
C GLU A 305 -6.23 13.07 -32.06
N PRO A 306 -5.06 13.07 -32.71
CA PRO A 306 -4.22 14.25 -32.78
C PRO A 306 -4.86 15.28 -33.70
N LEU A 307 -4.97 16.51 -33.20
CA LEU A 307 -5.28 17.70 -33.98
C LEU A 307 -4.38 17.74 -35.22
N ARG A 308 -5.00 17.69 -36.41
CA ARG A 308 -4.37 18.13 -37.65
C ARG A 308 -4.81 19.56 -37.92
N GLU A 309 -3.83 20.35 -38.34
CA GLU A 309 -3.89 21.76 -38.74
C GLU A 309 -5.05 22.10 -39.69
#